data_AF-A0A7E4W7S0-F1
#
_entry.id   AF-A0A7E4W7S0-F1
#
_cell.length_a   1.000
_cell.length_b   1.000
_cell.length_c   1.000
_cell.angle_alpha   90.00
_cell.angle_beta   90.00
_cell.angle_gamma   90.00
#
_symmetry.space_group_name_H-M   'P 1'
#
loop_
_entity.id
_entity.type
_entity.pdbx_description
1 polymer ?
#
loop_
_entity_poly.entity_id
_entity_poly.type
_entity_poly.pdbx_seq_one_letter_code
_entity_poly.pdbx_strand_id
1 'polypeptide(L)'
;MMPFDEFPSVVGLVGNVKRKPSIFVGNFFYQQSRNKEVITPVFGNYIKNILKQLVNSDRRLISTVTILRHCVNEKEVDMVVHKELPLIKKACAEFMPKWKPRFLIATAIKRPDQPIDDRSKISSDGSSVTDKVDRPVIVLSNCSTR
;
A
#
# COMPACT_ATOMS: atom_id res chain seq x y z
N MET A 1 -8.71 20.57 27.17
CA MET A 1 -9.27 19.65 26.16
C MET A 1 -8.86 20.21 24.81
N MET A 2 -7.90 19.58 24.12
CA MET A 2 -7.46 20.05 22.80
C MET A 2 -8.55 19.69 21.76
N PRO A 3 -8.85 20.57 20.80
CA PRO A 3 -9.86 20.30 19.78
C PRO A 3 -9.44 19.07 18.95
N PHE A 4 -10.39 18.18 18.68
CA PHE A 4 -10.19 16.92 17.92
C PHE A 4 -9.61 17.13 16.50
N ASP A 5 -9.55 18.37 16.02
CA ASP A 5 -8.94 18.77 14.75
C ASP A 5 -7.39 18.76 14.75
N GLU A 6 -6.73 18.52 15.89
CA GLU A 6 -5.26 18.59 16.02
C GLU A 6 -4.53 17.24 15.93
N PHE A 7 -5.23 16.10 15.96
CA PHE A 7 -4.54 14.80 15.94
C PHE A 7 -4.01 14.47 14.53
N PRO A 8 -2.72 14.12 14.40
CA PRO A 8 -2.14 13.78 13.11
C PRO A 8 -2.72 12.47 12.56
N SER A 9 -2.89 12.40 11.24
CA SER A 9 -3.22 11.14 10.58
C SER A 9 -2.03 10.19 10.62
N VAL A 10 -2.29 8.88 10.70
CA VAL A 10 -1.25 7.85 10.70
C VAL A 10 -1.25 7.10 9.38
N VAL A 11 -0.09 7.07 8.73
CA VAL A 11 0.15 6.25 7.55
C VAL A 11 0.96 5.02 7.92
N GLY A 12 0.43 3.85 7.60
CA GLY A 12 1.13 2.58 7.64
C GLY A 12 1.59 2.16 6.25
N LEU A 13 2.88 1.86 6.12
CA LEU A 13 3.48 1.23 4.95
C LEU A 13 4.01 -0.13 5.35
N VAL A 14 3.62 -1.17 4.64
CA VAL A 14 4.10 -2.53 4.86
C VAL A 14 4.53 -3.13 3.53
N GLY A 15 5.62 -3.88 3.50
CA GLY A 15 6.12 -4.57 2.32
C GLY A 15 6.49 -6.00 2.64
N ASN A 16 6.22 -6.91 1.70
CA ASN A 16 6.86 -8.21 1.77
C ASN A 16 8.37 -8.06 1.48
N VAL A 17 9.18 -8.89 2.12
CA VAL A 17 10.65 -8.89 1.91
C VAL A 17 11.17 -10.28 1.56
N LYS A 18 10.30 -11.19 1.15
CA LYS A 18 10.64 -12.54 0.71
C LYS A 18 9.74 -12.97 -0.45
N ARG A 19 10.24 -13.85 -1.31
CA ARG A 19 9.48 -14.42 -2.45
C ARG A 19 8.14 -15.00 -2.03
N LYS A 20 8.16 -15.82 -0.96
CA LYS A 20 6.96 -16.30 -0.31
C LYS A 20 6.51 -15.24 0.69
N PRO A 21 5.29 -14.67 0.55
CA PRO A 21 4.79 -13.61 1.41
C PRO A 21 4.40 -14.16 2.79
N SER A 22 5.38 -14.64 3.57
CA SER A 22 5.20 -15.07 4.95
C SER A 22 5.70 -14.03 5.96
N ILE A 23 6.52 -13.08 5.52
CA ILE A 23 7.09 -12.02 6.35
C ILE A 23 6.86 -10.68 5.67
N PHE A 24 6.28 -9.79 6.46
CA PHE A 24 6.02 -8.41 6.09
C PHE A 24 6.76 -7.50 7.06
N VAL A 25 7.44 -6.50 6.54
CA VAL A 25 8.09 -5.45 7.34
C VAL A 25 7.39 -4.14 7.03
N GLY A 26 7.20 -3.32 8.04
CA GLY A 26 6.50 -2.07 7.86
C GLY A 26 7.00 -0.98 8.77
N ASN A 27 6.52 0.22 8.50
CA ASN A 27 6.72 1.36 9.35
C ASN A 27 5.48 2.25 9.34
N PHE A 28 5.39 3.11 10.35
CA PHE A 28 4.34 4.09 10.50
C PHE A 28 4.96 5.49 10.53
N PHE A 29 4.24 6.46 9.98
CA PHE A 29 4.61 7.86 10.13
C PHE A 29 3.36 8.73 10.28
N TYR A 30 3.53 9.82 11.00
CA TYR A 30 2.51 10.85 11.15
C TYR A 30 2.51 11.78 9.94
N GLN A 31 1.32 12.23 9.57
CA GLN A 31 1.14 13.29 8.59
C GLN A 31 0.06 14.28 9.05
N GLN A 32 -0.12 15.35 8.29
CA GLN A 32 -1.14 16.35 8.57
C GLN A 32 -2.50 15.70 8.79
N SER A 33 -3.22 16.17 9.82
CA SER A 33 -4.56 15.69 10.15
C SER A 33 -5.48 15.73 8.93
N ARG A 34 -6.33 14.70 8.79
CA ARG A 34 -7.31 14.54 7.71
C ARG A 34 -6.75 14.54 6.29
N ASN A 35 -5.44 14.56 6.13
CA ASN A 35 -4.84 14.37 4.82
C ASN A 35 -4.94 12.89 4.44
N LYS A 36 -5.56 12.61 3.30
CA LYS A 36 -5.66 11.25 2.74
C LYS A 36 -4.51 10.93 1.80
N GLU A 37 -3.90 11.95 1.22
CA GLU A 37 -2.78 11.82 0.30
C GLU A 37 -1.52 11.44 1.06
N VAL A 38 -0.83 10.41 0.60
CA VAL A 38 0.46 9.99 1.17
C VAL A 38 1.59 10.67 0.39
N ILE A 39 1.76 11.97 0.61
CA ILE A 39 2.81 12.78 -0.02
C ILE A 39 3.70 13.30 1.09
N THR A 40 4.64 12.45 1.51
CA THR A 40 5.62 12.84 2.54
C THR A 40 7.03 12.61 2.02
N PRO A 41 8.00 13.46 2.36
CA PRO A 41 9.40 13.24 2.00
C PRO A 41 9.93 11.89 2.51
N VAL A 42 9.40 11.40 3.62
CA VAL A 42 9.79 10.11 4.22
C VAL A 42 9.24 8.90 3.45
N PHE A 43 8.16 9.08 2.68
CA PHE A 43 7.49 8.00 1.95
C PHE A 43 8.44 7.26 0.99
N GLY A 44 9.18 8.00 0.18
CA GLY A 44 10.14 7.41 -0.76
C GLY A 44 11.27 6.66 -0.05
N ASN A 45 11.72 7.15 1.10
CA ASN A 45 12.77 6.49 1.89
C ASN A 45 12.30 5.15 2.46
N TYR A 46 11.05 5.05 2.90
CA TYR A 46 10.53 3.78 3.39
C TYR A 46 10.37 2.73 2.27
N ILE A 47 9.95 3.14 1.08
CA ILE A 47 9.91 2.24 -0.10
C ILE A 47 11.32 1.73 -0.41
N LYS A 48 12.32 2.62 -0.45
CA LYS A 48 13.73 2.25 -0.66
C LYS A 48 14.22 1.26 0.41
N ASN A 49 13.81 1.43 1.66
CA ASN A 49 14.18 0.51 2.75
C ASN A 49 13.56 -0.88 2.58
N ILE A 50 12.28 -0.97 2.20
CA ILE A 50 11.62 -2.26 1.90
C ILE A 50 12.33 -2.95 0.73
N LEU A 51 12.61 -2.22 -0.35
CA LEU A 51 13.30 -2.74 -1.53
C LEU A 51 14.71 -3.23 -1.18
N LYS A 52 15.45 -2.49 -0.35
CA LYS A 52 16.78 -2.89 0.12
C LYS A 52 16.72 -4.22 0.88
N GLN A 53 15.75 -4.39 1.78
CA GLN A 53 15.57 -5.64 2.51
C GLN A 53 15.20 -6.81 1.59
N LEU A 54 14.35 -6.57 0.59
CA LEU A 54 13.96 -7.56 -0.40
C LEU A 54 15.15 -8.02 -1.28
N VAL A 55 15.97 -7.09 -1.75
CA VAL A 55 17.16 -7.43 -2.54
C VAL A 55 18.18 -8.19 -1.69
N ASN A 56 18.36 -7.80 -0.43
CA ASN A 56 19.27 -8.47 0.49
C ASN A 56 18.82 -9.90 0.83
N SER A 57 17.52 -10.16 0.90
CA SER A 57 16.99 -11.47 1.27
C SER A 57 16.97 -12.47 0.11
N ASP A 58 16.61 -12.02 -1.10
CA ASP A 58 16.32 -12.92 -2.24
C ASP A 58 17.35 -12.78 -3.37
N ARG A 59 18.31 -11.84 -3.25
CA ARG A 59 19.37 -11.54 -4.22
C ARG A 59 18.87 -11.32 -5.66
N ARG A 60 17.60 -10.96 -5.84
CA ARG A 60 16.94 -10.78 -7.13
C ARG A 60 16.10 -9.52 -7.14
N LEU A 61 16.06 -8.88 -8.31
CA LEU A 61 15.19 -7.76 -8.59
C LEU A 61 13.84 -8.28 -9.05
N ILE A 62 12.79 -7.70 -8.49
CA ILE A 62 11.41 -8.06 -8.80
C ILE A 62 10.98 -7.42 -10.13
N SER A 63 10.22 -8.15 -10.94
CA SER A 63 9.74 -7.66 -12.23
C SER A 63 8.49 -6.80 -12.12
N THR A 64 7.74 -6.95 -11.02
CA THR A 64 6.50 -6.24 -10.76
C THR A 64 6.43 -5.81 -9.30
N VAL A 65 6.08 -4.55 -9.07
CA VAL A 65 5.72 -3.98 -7.77
C VAL A 65 4.20 -3.91 -7.69
N THR A 66 3.62 -4.62 -6.73
CA THR A 66 2.16 -4.58 -6.48
C THR A 66 1.90 -3.65 -5.31
N ILE A 67 0.99 -2.70 -5.49
CA ILE A 67 0.61 -1.71 -4.49
C ILE A 67 -0.85 -1.97 -4.11
N LEU A 68 -1.08 -2.34 -2.86
CA LEU A 68 -2.42 -2.46 -2.29
C LEU A 68 -2.71 -1.21 -1.47
N ARG A 69 -3.60 -0.35 -1.98
CA ARG A 69 -3.97 0.89 -1.32
C ARG A 69 -5.31 0.74 -0.61
N HIS A 70 -5.28 0.75 0.72
CA HIS A 70 -6.45 0.62 1.57
C HIS A 70 -7.06 1.98 1.94
N CYS A 71 -8.33 2.01 2.32
CA CYS A 71 -9.04 3.22 2.80
C CYS A 71 -9.12 4.39 1.79
N VAL A 72 -9.28 4.07 0.50
CA VAL A 72 -9.59 5.06 -0.54
C VAL A 72 -10.97 4.80 -1.12
N ASN A 73 -11.72 5.86 -1.32
CA ASN A 73 -12.98 5.82 -2.05
C ASN A 73 -12.74 5.94 -3.56
N GLU A 74 -13.75 5.64 -4.37
CA GLU A 74 -13.65 5.69 -5.84
C GLU A 74 -13.18 7.06 -6.36
N LYS A 75 -13.72 8.14 -5.77
CA LYS A 75 -13.34 9.54 -6.08
C LYS A 75 -11.89 9.89 -5.75
N GLU A 76 -11.19 9.02 -5.01
CA GLU A 76 -9.83 9.24 -4.50
C GLU A 76 -8.81 8.36 -5.23
N VAL A 77 -9.25 7.53 -6.18
CA VAL A 77 -8.36 6.67 -6.99
C VAL A 77 -7.42 7.52 -7.83
N ASP A 78 -7.91 8.63 -8.41
CA ASP A 78 -7.10 9.55 -9.21
C ASP A 78 -5.93 10.13 -8.42
N MET A 79 -6.13 10.40 -7.13
CA MET A 79 -5.06 10.86 -6.24
C MET A 79 -3.96 9.80 -6.08
N VAL A 80 -4.34 8.54 -5.92
CA VAL A 80 -3.38 7.43 -5.83
C VAL A 80 -2.58 7.27 -7.12
N VAL A 81 -3.26 7.34 -8.27
CA VAL A 81 -2.66 7.15 -9.59
C VAL A 81 -1.77 8.33 -10.00
N HIS A 82 -2.22 9.56 -9.78
CA HIS A 82 -1.55 10.76 -10.28
C HIS A 82 -0.62 11.42 -9.26
N LYS A 83 -0.74 11.13 -7.96
CA LYS A 83 0.12 11.72 -6.92
C LYS A 83 0.98 10.69 -6.21
N GLU A 84 0.41 9.57 -5.73
CA GLU A 84 1.18 8.58 -4.97
C GLU A 84 2.08 7.72 -5.88
N LEU A 85 1.55 7.20 -7.00
CA LEU A 85 2.32 6.33 -7.91
C LEU A 85 3.59 6.98 -8.48
N PRO A 86 3.60 8.26 -8.92
CA PRO A 86 4.83 8.91 -9.35
C PRO A 86 5.92 8.93 -8.28
N LEU A 87 5.55 9.09 -7.00
CA LEU A 87 6.52 9.05 -5.89
C LEU A 87 7.11 7.66 -5.71
N ILE A 88 6.28 6.61 -5.84
CA ILE A 88 6.75 5.21 -5.79
C ILE A 88 7.69 4.93 -6.96
N LYS A 89 7.32 5.32 -8.18
CA LYS A 89 8.16 5.18 -9.38
C LYS A 89 9.50 5.90 -9.21
N LYS A 90 9.48 7.12 -8.69
CA LYS A 90 10.69 7.90 -8.38
C LYS A 90 11.57 7.18 -7.36
N ALA A 91 10.99 6.68 -6.27
CA ALA A 91 11.73 5.93 -5.25
C ALA A 91 12.39 4.66 -5.81
N CYS A 92 11.68 3.92 -6.69
CA CYS A 92 12.25 2.76 -7.37
C CYS A 92 13.40 3.14 -8.32
N ALA A 93 13.27 4.24 -9.07
CA ALA A 93 14.30 4.73 -9.97
C ALA A 93 15.54 5.23 -9.21
N GLU A 94 15.35 5.92 -8.08
CA GLU A 94 16.44 6.33 -7.18
C GLU A 94 17.14 5.13 -6.53
N PHE A 95 16.38 4.10 -6.16
CA PHE A 95 16.93 2.87 -5.58
C PHE A 95 17.87 2.15 -6.56
N MET A 96 17.45 2.01 -7.82
CA MET A 96 18.26 1.38 -8.85
C MET A 96 17.90 1.92 -10.25
N PRO A 97 18.70 2.85 -10.83
CA PRO A 97 18.33 3.55 -12.07
C PRO A 97 18.10 2.67 -13.30
N LYS A 98 18.76 1.50 -13.37
CA LYS A 98 18.61 0.55 -14.49
C LYS A 98 17.41 -0.39 -14.33
N TRP A 99 16.78 -0.42 -13.15
CA TRP A 99 15.67 -1.30 -12.85
C TRP A 99 14.35 -0.67 -13.31
N LYS A 100 13.59 -1.40 -14.14
CA LYS A 100 12.32 -0.95 -14.72
C LYS A 100 11.19 -1.92 -14.37
N PRO A 101 10.68 -1.92 -13.12
CA PRO A 101 9.58 -2.79 -12.74
C PRO A 101 8.27 -2.35 -13.38
N ARG A 102 7.37 -3.31 -13.60
CA ARG A 102 5.95 -3.02 -13.85
C ARG A 102 5.25 -2.66 -12.56
N PHE A 103 4.24 -1.81 -12.62
CA PHE A 103 3.46 -1.41 -11.45
C PHE A 103 2.03 -1.89 -11.59
N LEU A 104 1.51 -2.54 -10.55
CA LEU A 104 0.11 -2.87 -10.40
C LEU A 104 -0.42 -2.13 -9.17
N ILE A 105 -1.48 -1.35 -9.33
CA ILE A 105 -2.19 -0.73 -8.21
C ILE A 105 -3.54 -1.41 -8.09
N ALA A 106 -3.84 -1.89 -6.90
CA ALA A 106 -5.18 -2.31 -6.53
C ALA A 106 -5.63 -1.47 -5.33
N THR A 107 -6.81 -0.87 -5.44
CA THR A 107 -7.45 -0.12 -4.36
C THR A 107 -8.50 -1.00 -3.69
N ALA A 108 -8.43 -1.11 -2.35
CA ALA A 108 -9.43 -1.82 -1.57
C ALA A 108 -10.44 -0.81 -1.02
N ILE A 109 -11.60 -0.74 -1.67
CA ILE A 109 -12.71 0.13 -1.28
C ILE A 109 -13.56 -0.57 -0.22
N LYS A 110 -13.50 -0.11 1.03
CA LYS A 110 -14.42 -0.57 2.08
C LYS A 110 -15.74 0.20 1.93
N ARG A 111 -16.80 -0.48 1.48
CA ARG A 111 -18.15 0.11 1.44
C ARG A 111 -18.68 0.25 2.88
N PRO A 112 -19.13 1.43 3.32
CA PRO A 112 -19.93 1.55 4.53
C PRO A 112 -21.30 0.94 4.27
N ASP A 113 -21.63 -0.12 5.03
CA ASP A 113 -22.95 -0.70 5.27
C ASP A 113 -23.86 -0.92 4.06
N GLN A 114 -23.51 -1.92 3.23
CA GLN A 114 -24.56 -2.78 2.67
C GLN A 114 -24.67 -4.00 3.59
N PRO A 115 -25.81 -4.23 4.27
CA PRO A 115 -26.03 -5.52 4.93
C PRO A 115 -25.85 -6.61 3.88
N ILE A 116 -25.00 -7.60 4.19
CA ILE A 116 -24.93 -8.84 3.42
C ILE A 116 -26.19 -9.61 3.78
N ASP A 117 -27.31 -9.28 3.14
CA ASP A 117 -28.64 -9.77 3.49
C ASP A 117 -28.95 -11.14 2.88
N ASP A 118 -27.92 -11.98 2.75
CA ASP A 118 -28.04 -13.34 2.25
C ASP A 118 -27.10 -14.25 3.05
N ARG A 119 -27.60 -14.80 4.17
CA ARG A 119 -26.96 -15.93 4.87
C ARG A 119 -26.80 -17.17 3.96
N SER A 120 -27.47 -17.18 2.81
CA SER A 120 -27.36 -18.16 1.73
C SER A 120 -26.11 -17.98 0.83
N LYS A 121 -25.43 -16.81 0.89
CA LYS A 121 -24.25 -16.46 0.08
C LYS A 121 -22.97 -16.29 0.88
N ILE A 122 -22.94 -16.75 2.12
CA ILE A 122 -21.66 -17.03 2.80
C ILE A 122 -21.13 -18.31 2.14
N SER A 123 -20.55 -18.18 0.95
CA SER A 123 -19.73 -19.25 0.41
C SER A 123 -18.57 -19.43 1.37
N SER A 124 -18.42 -20.63 1.93
CA SER A 124 -17.27 -21.03 2.75
C SER A 124 -15.93 -20.87 2.01
N ASP A 125 -15.98 -20.62 0.71
CA ASP A 125 -14.81 -20.51 -0.14
C ASP A 125 -14.65 -19.07 -0.58
N GLY A 126 -13.58 -18.44 -0.10
CA GLY A 126 -12.97 -17.29 -0.76
C GLY A 126 -12.61 -17.69 -2.18
N SER A 127 -13.55 -17.47 -3.11
CA SER A 127 -13.35 -17.61 -4.54
C SER A 127 -12.50 -16.43 -5.01
N SER A 128 -11.24 -16.46 -4.62
CA SER A 128 -10.22 -15.60 -5.14
C SER A 128 -9.69 -16.24 -6.41
N VAL A 129 -9.77 -15.53 -7.54
CA VAL A 129 -8.85 -15.77 -8.67
C VAL A 129 -7.47 -15.33 -8.19
N THR A 130 -6.82 -16.17 -7.38
CA THR A 130 -5.41 -16.01 -7.07
C THR A 130 -4.64 -16.62 -8.23
N ASP A 131 -4.35 -15.79 -9.24
CA ASP A 131 -3.06 -15.97 -9.88
C ASP A 131 -2.02 -15.93 -8.76
N LYS A 132 -1.26 -17.02 -8.59
CA LYS A 132 -0.19 -17.16 -7.59
C LYS A 132 0.54 -15.82 -7.43
N VAL A 133 0.25 -15.10 -6.34
CA VAL A 133 0.90 -13.82 -6.05
C VAL A 133 2.27 -14.13 -5.45
N ASP A 134 3.16 -14.70 -6.26
CA ASP A 134 4.60 -14.87 -5.96
C ASP A 134 5.33 -13.51 -6.10
N ARG A 135 4.66 -12.41 -5.76
CA ARG A 135 5.11 -11.05 -6.08
C ARG A 135 5.18 -10.20 -4.83
N PRO A 136 6.17 -9.31 -4.73
CA PRO A 136 6.25 -8.38 -3.63
C PRO A 136 5.09 -7.40 -3.64
N VAL A 137 4.48 -7.30 -2.48
CA VAL A 137 3.31 -6.48 -2.22
C VAL A 137 3.73 -5.38 -1.26
N ILE A 138 3.49 -4.14 -1.66
CA ILE A 138 3.53 -2.96 -0.80
C ILE A 138 2.09 -2.63 -0.44
N VAL A 139 1.76 -2.73 0.83
CA VAL A 139 0.45 -2.34 1.39
C VAL A 139 0.57 -0.94 1.97
N LEU A 140 -0.32 -0.07 1.54
CA LEU A 140 -0.45 1.31 1.97
C LEU A 140 -1.79 1.47 2.67
N SER A 141 -1.74 1.81 3.96
CA SER A 141 -2.93 2.16 4.72
C SER A 141 -2.77 3.57 5.29
N ASN A 142 -3.81 4.38 5.14
CA ASN A 142 -3.88 5.68 5.80
C ASN A 142 -5.15 5.69 6.65
N CYS A 143 -4.97 5.68 7.97
CA CYS A 143 -6.04 5.81 8.94
C CYS A 143 -6.07 7.26 9.40
N SER A 144 -6.96 8.06 8.80
CA SER A 144 -7.36 9.32 9.40
C SER A 144 -8.36 9.00 10.52
N THR A 145 -8.02 9.34 11.76
CA THR A 145 -9.00 9.41 12.84
C THR A 145 -10.09 10.39 12.41
N ARG A 146 -11.35 9.93 12.46
CA ARG A 146 -12.54 10.74 12.21
C ARG A 146 -12.90 11.51 13.47
#